data_AF-A0A354MS74-F1
#
_entry.id   AF-A0A354MS74-F1
#
_cell.length_a   1.000
_cell.length_b   1.000
_cell.length_c   1.000
_cell.angle_alpha   90.00
_cell.angle_beta   90.00
_cell.angle_gamma   90.00
#
_symmetry.space_group_name_H-M   'P 1'
#
loop_
_entity.id
_entity.type
_entity.pdbx_description
1 polymer ?
#
loop_
_entity_poly.entity_id
_entity_poly.type
_entity_poly.pdbx_seq_one_letter_code
_entity_poly.pdbx_strand_id
1 'polypeptide(L)' 'MSWVVEHAETAELFANPVHPYAKALLHAVPTVGLSRRNGEGFLLRGEVISPVNPAPGCRFVPRRP' A
#
# COMPACT_ATOMS: atom_id res chain seq x y z
N MET A 1 -10.82 -14.12 7.22
CA MET A 1 -9.58 -13.79 7.95
C MET A 1 -8.77 -12.75 7.19
N SER A 2 -8.82 -11.52 7.66
CA SER A 2 -7.93 -10.41 7.29
C SER A 2 -6.54 -10.66 7.87
N TRP A 3 -5.50 -10.28 7.14
CA TRP A 3 -4.09 -10.45 7.55
C TRP A 3 -3.51 -9.07 7.84
N VAL A 4 -2.82 -8.94 8.96
CA VAL A 4 -2.06 -7.72 9.28
C VAL A 4 -0.77 -7.76 8.48
N VAL A 5 -0.52 -6.69 7.72
CA VAL A 5 0.64 -6.57 6.82
C VAL A 5 1.78 -5.81 7.48
N GLU A 6 1.44 -4.82 8.30
CA GLU A 6 2.38 -3.97 9.02
C GLU A 6 1.67 -3.44 10.26
N HIS A 7 2.41 -3.32 11.36
CA HIS A 7 1.94 -2.75 12.62
C HIS A 7 3.08 -1.97 13.26
N ALA A 8 2.85 -0.69 13.50
CA ALA A 8 3.78 0.24 14.11
C ALA A 8 2.99 1.38 14.76
N GLU A 9 3.67 2.18 15.59
CA GLU A 9 3.15 3.47 16.05
C GLU A 9 2.79 4.36 14.86
N THR A 10 1.75 5.18 15.00
CA THR A 10 1.26 6.02 13.89
C THR A 10 2.37 6.87 13.30
N ALA A 11 3.15 7.57 14.14
CA ALA A 11 4.23 8.43 13.67
C ALA A 11 5.29 7.64 12.87
N GLU A 12 5.66 6.45 13.32
CA GLU A 12 6.63 5.58 12.64
C GLU A 12 6.07 5.05 11.32
N LEU A 13 4.79 4.64 11.29
CA LEU A 13 4.15 4.10 10.10
C LEU A 13 4.09 5.14 8.96
N PHE A 14 3.87 6.42 9.28
CA PHE A 14 3.90 7.49 8.30
C PHE A 14 5.32 7.94 7.92
N ALA A 15 6.28 7.88 8.84
CA ALA A 15 7.65 8.33 8.60
C ALA A 15 8.51 7.27 7.89
N ASN A 16 8.36 6.00 8.26
CA ASN A 16 9.18 4.89 7.82
C ASN A 16 8.35 3.59 7.62
N PRO A 17 7.38 3.60 6.69
CA PRO A 17 6.66 2.39 6.32
C PRO A 17 7.63 1.35 5.76
N VAL A 18 7.64 0.12 6.30
CA VAL A 18 8.59 -0.93 5.89
C VAL A 18 8.02 -1.75 4.73
N HIS A 19 6.74 -2.10 4.79
CA HIS A 19 6.15 -3.01 3.82
C HIS A 19 5.83 -2.28 2.49
N PRO A 20 6.17 -2.84 1.32
CA PRO A 20 5.92 -2.18 0.02
C PRO A 20 4.46 -1.80 -0.22
N TYR A 21 3.53 -2.60 0.30
CA TYR A 21 2.10 -2.29 0.24
C TYR A 21 1.74 -1.05 1.08
N ALA A 22 2.29 -0.88 2.28
CA ALA A 22 2.04 0.30 3.11
C ALA A 22 2.64 1.57 2.48
N LYS A 23 3.86 1.45 1.94
CA LYS A 23 4.50 2.52 1.12
C LYS A 23 3.59 2.97 -0.03
N ALA A 24 3.04 2.01 -0.77
CA ALA A 24 2.17 2.30 -1.90
C ALA A 24 0.86 2.98 -1.48
N LEU A 25 0.26 2.55 -0.37
CA LEU A 25 -0.96 3.17 0.17
C LEU A 25 -0.72 4.62 0.60
N LEU A 26 0.37 4.89 1.32
CA LEU A 26 0.73 6.25 1.73
C LEU A 26 1.05 7.15 0.54
N HIS A 27 1.65 6.59 -0.51
CA HIS A 27 1.91 7.32 -1.74
C HIS A 27 0.63 7.71 -2.49
N ALA A 28 -0.39 6.87 -2.44
CA ALA A 28 -1.69 7.11 -3.07
C ALA A 28 -2.54 8.18 -2.37
N VAL A 29 -2.14 8.67 -1.19
CA VAL A 29 -2.87 9.71 -0.46
C VAL A 29 -2.84 11.01 -1.27
N PRO A 30 -4.00 11.57 -1.65
CA PRO A 30 -4.06 12.82 -2.40
C PRO A 30 -3.61 14.00 -1.52
N THR A 31 -2.83 14.91 -2.10
CA THR A 31 -2.42 16.16 -1.43
C THR A 31 -3.25 17.32 -1.93
N VAL A 32 -3.81 18.09 -0.99
CA VAL A 32 -4.46 19.38 -1.24
C VAL A 32 -3.39 20.45 -1.51
N GLY A 33 -2.96 20.55 -2.77
CA GLY A 33 -1.99 21.57 -3.20
C GLY A 33 -1.65 21.43 -4.68
N LEU A 34 -1.64 22.54 -5.41
CA LEU A 34 -1.35 22.57 -6.85
C LEU A 34 0.08 22.09 -7.19
N SER A 35 1.01 22.14 -6.23
CA SER A 35 2.42 21.77 -6.44
C SER A 35 2.66 20.28 -6.70
N ARG A 36 1.73 19.39 -6.33
CA ARG A 36 1.86 17.94 -6.58
C ARG A 36 0.90 17.42 -7.67
N ARG A 37 0.35 18.31 -8.50
CA ARG A 37 -0.46 17.91 -9.68
C ARG A 37 0.33 17.08 -10.69
N ASN A 38 1.65 17.26 -10.73
CA ASN A 38 2.56 16.56 -11.64
C ASN A 38 3.45 15.53 -10.92
N GLY A 39 3.22 15.28 -9.62
CA GLY A 39 3.99 14.27 -8.89
C GLY A 39 3.66 12.92 -9.49
N GLU A 40 4.68 12.22 -10.00
CA GLU A 40 4.59 10.89 -10.59
C GLU A 40 4.12 9.88 -9.53
N GLY A 41 2.82 9.92 -9.25
CA GLY A 41 2.12 9.00 -8.38
C GLY A 41 2.32 7.59 -8.89
N PHE A 42 3.03 6.71 -8.17
CA PHE A 42 2.94 5.29 -8.43
C PHE A 42 1.49 4.87 -8.16
N LEU A 43 0.73 4.65 -9.23
CA LEU A 43 -0.58 4.03 -9.17
C LEU A 43 -0.39 2.57 -8.72
N LEU A 44 -1.01 2.20 -7.61
CA LEU A 44 -1.14 0.79 -7.23
C LEU A 44 -1.76 0.03 -8.41
N ARG A 45 -1.02 -0.92 -8.97
CA ARG A 45 -1.48 -1.81 -10.02
C ARG A 45 -1.92 -3.13 -9.39
N GLY A 46 -2.87 -3.81 -10.02
CA GLY A 46 -3.34 -5.14 -9.61
C GLY A 46 -4.64 -5.14 -8.81
N GLU A 47 -5.29 -6.30 -8.82
CA GLU A 47 -6.63 -6.51 -8.27
C GLU A 47 -6.61 -7.21 -6.91
N VAL A 48 -7.72 -7.09 -6.17
CA VAL A 48 -7.91 -7.84 -4.94
C VAL A 48 -8.18 -9.30 -5.28
N ILE A 49 -7.32 -10.20 -4.78
CA ILE A 49 -7.54 -11.65 -4.94
C ILE A 49 -8.64 -12.15 -4.01
N SER A 50 -9.33 -13.21 -4.45
CA SER A 50 -10.38 -13.86 -3.65
C SER A 50 -9.84 -14.32 -2.28
N PRO A 51 -10.56 -14.05 -1.19
CA PRO A 51 -10.17 -14.49 0.14
C PRO A 51 -10.48 -15.97 0.42
N VAL A 52 -11.23 -16.65 -0.47
CA VAL A 52 -11.77 -18.00 -0.24
C VAL A 52 -10.69 -19.08 -0.34
N ASN A 53 -9.79 -18.98 -1.32
CA ASN A 53 -8.68 -19.92 -1.48
C ASN A 53 -7.46 -19.21 -2.11
N PRO A 54 -6.75 -18.38 -1.34
CA PRO A 54 -5.61 -17.65 -1.85
C PRO A 54 -4.42 -18.59 -2.10
N ALA A 55 -3.64 -18.30 -3.15
CA ALA A 55 -2.37 -18.97 -3.39
C ALA A 55 -1.43 -18.86 -2.17
N PRO A 56 -0.56 -19.85 -1.94
CA PRO A 56 0.41 -19.79 -0.85
C PRO A 56 1.36 -18.60 -1.01
N GLY A 57 1.67 -17.93 0.10
CA GLY A 57 2.54 -16.74 0.14
C GLY A 57 1.79 -15.45 0.49
N CYS A 58 2.39 -14.30 0.16
CA CYS A 58 1.83 -13.00 0.50
C CYS A 58 0.67 -12.64 -0.45
N ARG A 59 -0.53 -12.46 0.10
CA ARG A 59 -1.76 -12.09 -0.63
C ARG A 59 -1.69 -10.75 -1.36
N PHE A 60 -0.71 -9.92 -1.01
CA PHE A 60 -0.52 -8.58 -1.56
C PHE A 60 0.46 -8.57 -2.73
N VAL A 61 1.11 -9.69 -3.07
CA VAL A 61 2.04 -9.81 -4.20
C VAL A 61 1.50 -9.18 -5.50
N PRO A 62 0.24 -9.43 -5.91
CA PRO A 62 -0.28 -8.84 -7.16
C PRO A 62 -0.44 -7.32 -7.12
N ARG A 63 -0.43 -6.72 -5.91
CA ARG A 63 -0.68 -5.29 -5.65
C ARG A 63 0.53 -4.54 -5.10
N ARG A 64 1.68 -5.21 -4.95
CA ARG A 64 2.92 -4.53 -4.55
C ARG A 64 3.50 -3.80 -5.77
N PRO A 65 4.05 -2.58 -5.59
CA PRO A 65 4.87 -1.94 -6.60
C PRO A 65 6.04 -2.81 -7.05
#